data_AF-A0A1I7LD86-F1
#
_entry.id   AF-A0A1I7LD86-F1
#
_cell.length_a   1.000
_cell.length_b   1.000
_cell.length_c   1.000
_cell.angle_alpha   90.00
_cell.angle_beta   90.00
_cell.angle_gamma   90.00
#
_symmetry.space_group_name_H-M   'P 1'
#
loop_
_entity.id
_entity.type
_entity.pdbx_description
1 polymer ?
#
loop_
_entity_poly.entity_id
_entity_poly.type
_entity_poly.pdbx_seq_one_letter_code
_entity_poly.pdbx_strand_id
1 'polypeptide(L)' 'MGAETLRERWTTLTRCVCDGARLMVGQGNYDTYVAHIRKTHPDQQPMTPTEFFRERQNARFGVGGRGGFRCC' A
#
# COMPACT_ATOMS: atom_id res chain seq x y z
N MET A 1 -12.53 28.08 18.74
CA MET A 1 -13.02 26.97 17.89
C MET A 1 -12.51 27.11 16.45
N GLY A 2 -11.21 26.95 16.17
CA GLY A 2 -10.71 27.16 14.79
C GLY A 2 -9.35 26.57 14.47
N ALA A 3 -8.46 26.47 15.46
CA ALA A 3 -7.13 25.87 15.26
C ALA A 3 -7.16 24.33 15.23
N GLU A 4 -8.10 23.70 15.95
CA GLU A 4 -8.22 22.23 16.00
C GLU A 4 -8.82 21.68 14.70
N THR A 5 -9.87 22.32 14.19
CA THR A 5 -10.50 21.97 12.91
C THR A 5 -9.57 22.16 11.71
N LEU A 6 -8.67 23.16 11.76
CA LEU A 6 -7.69 23.38 10.70
C LEU A 6 -6.62 22.28 10.68
N ARG A 7 -6.18 21.84 11.87
CA ARG A 7 -5.22 20.74 12.03
C ARG A 7 -5.79 19.41 11.55
N GLU A 8 -7.02 19.07 11.92
CA GLU A 8 -7.69 17.84 11.46
C GLU A 8 -7.85 17.81 9.94
N ARG A 9 -8.28 18.93 9.35
CA ARG A 9 -8.38 19.09 7.90
C ARG A 9 -7.04 18.89 7.20
N TRP A 10 -5.97 19.47 7.76
CA TRP A 10 -4.61 19.26 7.24
C TRP A 10 -4.17 17.79 7.35
N THR A 11 -4.37 17.13 8.49
CA THR A 11 -4.00 15.71 8.64
C THR A 11 -4.76 14.79 7.69
N THR A 12 -6.02 15.11 7.39
CA THR A 12 -6.83 14.37 6.42
C THR A 12 -6.30 14.59 4.99
N LEU A 13 -5.96 15.83 4.65
CA LEU A 13 -5.39 16.20 3.36
C LEU A 13 -4.03 15.53 3.11
N THR A 14 -3.11 15.58 4.08
CA THR A 14 -1.80 14.92 3.95
C THR A 14 -1.96 13.42 3.80
N ARG A 15 -2.86 12.79 4.56
CA ARG A 15 -3.15 11.36 4.41
C ARG A 15 -3.64 11.02 3.00
N CYS A 16 -4.62 11.76 2.47
CA CYS A 16 -5.12 11.55 1.10
C CYS A 16 -4.03 11.71 0.04
N VAL A 17 -3.18 12.72 0.17
CA VAL A 17 -2.06 12.96 -0.76
C VAL A 17 -1.02 11.85 -0.69
N CYS A 18 -0.65 11.39 0.52
CA CYS A 18 0.28 10.28 0.71
C CYS A 18 -0.26 8.97 0.13
N ASP A 19 -1.55 8.69 0.33
CA ASP A 19 -2.19 7.50 -0.23
C ASP A 19 -2.27 7.57 -1.76
N GLY A 20 -2.57 8.75 -2.34
CA GLY A 20 -2.51 8.98 -3.77
C GLY A 20 -1.10 8.79 -4.36
N ALA A 21 -0.07 9.34 -3.71
CA ALA A 21 1.33 9.18 -4.14
C ALA A 21 1.79 7.72 -4.10
N ARG A 22 1.39 6.96 -3.07
CA ARG A 22 1.64 5.51 -2.96
C ARG A 22 1.01 4.74 -4.11
N LEU A 23 -0.23 5.07 -4.49
CA LEU A 23 -0.89 4.48 -5.65
C LEU A 23 -0.18 4.81 -6.97
N MET A 24 0.29 6.05 -7.16
CA MET A 24 1.06 6.44 -8.36
C MET A 24 2.37 5.66 -8.51
N VAL A 25 3.07 5.41 -7.40
CA VAL A 25 4.31 4.60 -7.39
C VAL A 25 4.02 3.10 -7.52
N GLY A 26 2.76 2.68 -7.36
CA GLY A 26 2.37 1.26 -7.33
C GLY A 26 2.80 0.55 -6.05
N GLN A 27 3.14 1.31 -5.01
CA GLN A 27 3.55 0.79 -3.71
C GLN A 27 2.35 0.82 -2.77
N GLY A 28 1.68 -0.32 -2.59
CA GLY A 28 0.56 -0.42 -1.64
C GLY A 28 0.99 -0.06 -0.21
N ASN A 29 0.06 0.42 0.61
CA ASN A 29 0.30 0.63 2.04
C ASN A 29 0.25 -0.73 2.78
N TYR A 30 1.31 -1.06 3.53
CA TYR A 30 1.41 -2.30 4.29
C TYR A 30 0.32 -2.42 5.36
N ASP A 31 0.02 -1.35 6.09
CA ASP A 31 -1.01 -1.39 7.15
C ASP A 31 -2.40 -1.67 6.56
N THR A 32 -2.70 -1.08 5.40
CA THR A 32 -3.94 -1.37 4.66
C THR A 32 -3.98 -2.82 4.20
N TYR A 33 -2.85 -3.38 3.76
CA TYR A 33 -2.75 -4.79 3.39
C TYR A 33 -2.98 -5.72 4.59
N VAL A 34 -2.35 -5.46 5.74
CA VAL A 34 -2.54 -6.25 6.97
C VAL A 34 -3.99 -6.17 7.44
N ALA A 35 -4.59 -4.99 7.43
CA ALA A 35 -6.00 -4.81 7.77
C ALA A 35 -6.93 -5.58 6.81
N HIS A 36 -6.60 -5.60 5.51
CA HIS A 36 -7.34 -6.37 4.52
C HIS A 36 -7.21 -7.89 4.75
N ILE A 37 -5.99 -8.40 4.96
CA ILE A 37 -5.76 -9.83 5.21
C ILE A 37 -6.47 -10.28 6.47
N ARG A 38 -6.36 -9.53 7.56
CA ARG A 38 -7.06 -9.85 8.82
C ARG A 38 -8.59 -9.86 8.66
N LYS A 39 -9.14 -9.05 7.75
CA LYS A 39 -10.58 -8.97 7.49
C LYS A 39 -11.08 -10.05 6.52
N THR A 40 -10.33 -10.32 5.45
CA THR A 40 -10.76 -11.19 4.34
C THR A 40 -10.27 -12.64 4.52
N HIS A 41 -9.11 -12.81 5.15
CA HIS A 41 -8.43 -14.09 5.34
C HIS A 41 -7.94 -14.21 6.79
N PRO A 42 -8.85 -14.36 7.77
CA PRO A 42 -8.48 -14.44 9.19
C PRO A 42 -7.54 -15.62 9.50
N ASP A 43 -7.58 -16.67 8.69
CA ASP A 43 -6.73 -17.87 8.83
C ASP A 43 -5.33 -17.74 8.21
N GLN A 44 -5.06 -16.67 7.47
CA GLN A 44 -3.74 -16.44 6.87
C GLN A 44 -2.96 -15.40 7.66
N GLN A 45 -1.70 -15.71 7.97
CA GLN A 45 -0.79 -14.69 8.49
C GLN A 45 -0.41 -13.71 7.39
N PRO A 46 -0.53 -12.40 7.63
CA PRO A 46 -0.03 -11.41 6.68
C PRO A 46 1.48 -11.53 6.54
N MET A 47 1.93 -11.53 5.28
CA MET A 47 3.35 -11.40 4.89
C MET A 47 4.07 -10.31 5.67
N THR A 48 5.38 -10.47 5.87
CA THR A 48 6.20 -9.42 6.49
C THR A 48 6.31 -8.17 5.59
N PRO A 49 6.66 -6.99 6.14
CA PRO A 49 6.80 -5.76 5.34
C PRO A 49 7.79 -5.90 4.18
N THR A 50 8.90 -6.62 4.41
CA THR A 50 9.92 -6.86 3.39
C THR A 50 9.43 -7.78 2.28
N GLU A 51 8.69 -8.83 2.61
CA GLU A 51 8.07 -9.72 1.62
C GLU A 51 7.03 -8.99 0.79
N PHE A 52 6.17 -8.21 1.43
CA PHE A 52 5.19 -7.37 0.75
C PHE A 52 5.86 -6.39 -0.23
N PHE A 53 6.95 -5.73 0.19
CA PHE A 53 7.70 -4.82 -0.67
C PHE A 53 8.31 -5.54 -1.87
N ARG A 54 8.96 -6.70 -1.65
CA ARG A 54 9.53 -7.53 -2.71
C ARG A 54 8.47 -8.04 -3.68
N GLU A 55 7.31 -8.44 -3.20
CA GLU A 55 6.19 -8.88 -4.04
C GLU A 55 5.69 -7.75 -4.94
N ARG A 56 5.54 -6.53 -4.40
CA ARG A 56 5.15 -5.35 -5.20
C ARG A 56 6.23 -4.98 -6.23
N GLN A 57 7.50 -5.08 -5.86
CA GLN A 57 8.60 -4.89 -6.80
C GLN A 57 8.60 -5.95 -7.90
N ASN A 58 8.41 -7.22 -7.57
CA ASN A 58 8.32 -8.31 -8.55
C ASN A 58 7.11 -8.15 -9.48
N ALA A 59 5.96 -7.73 -8.95
CA ALA A 59 4.77 -7.47 -9.75
C ALA A 59 4.94 -6.29 -10.71
N ARG A 60 5.78 -5.30 -10.37
CA ARG A 60 6.01 -4.12 -11.21
C ARG A 60 7.18 -4.26 -12.19
N PHE A 61 8.28 -4.87 -11.75
CA PHE A 61 9.53 -4.97 -12.50
C PHE A 61 9.82 -6.38 -13.03
N GLY A 62 9.01 -7.38 -12.68
CA GLY A 62 9.14 -8.74 -13.21
C GLY A 62 10.38 -9.51 -12.78
N VAL A 63 11.17 -8.98 -11.85
CA VAL A 63 12.38 -9.64 -11.35
C VAL A 63 11.98 -10.98 -10.74
N GLY A 64 12.63 -12.08 -11.13
CA GLY A 64 12.25 -13.44 -10.66
C GLY A 64 11.17 -14.17 -11.47
N GLY A 65 10.83 -13.71 -12.69
CA GLY A 65 10.19 -14.54 -13.72
C GLY A 65 8.69 -14.83 -13.54
N ARG A 66 8.00 -14.19 -12.60
CA ARG A 66 6.56 -14.42 -12.34
C ARG A 66 5.61 -13.25 -12.66
N GLY A 67 6.09 -12.08 -13.08
CA GLY A 67 5.20 -10.91 -13.22
C GLY A 67 5.68 -9.74 -14.07
N GLY A 68 6.67 -9.92 -14.94
CA GLY A 68 7.14 -8.84 -15.83
C GLY A 68 6.47 -8.92 -17.18
N PHE A 69 5.89 -7.79 -17.63
CA PHE A 69 5.43 -7.47 -18.99
C PHE A 69 5.76 -8.57 -20.03
N ARG A 70 4.88 -9.58 -20.13
CA ARG A 70 4.90 -10.48 -21.29
C ARG A 70 4.29 -9.71 -22.43
N CYS A 71 5.11 -8.96 -23.15
CA CYS A 71 4.75 -8.53 -24.49
C CYS A 71 4.55 -9.82 -25.30
N CYS A 72 3.29 -10.09 -25.65
CA CYS A 72 2.99 -10.88 -26.83
C CYS A 72 3.46 -10.12 -28.07
#